data_AF-M0ET81-F1
#
_entry.id   AF-M0ET81-F1
#
_cell.length_a   1.000
_cell.length_b   1.000
_cell.length_c   1.000
_cell.angle_alpha   90.00
_cell.angle_beta   90.00
_cell.angle_gamma   90.00
#
_symmetry.space_group_name_H-M   'P 1'
#
loop_
_entity.id
_entity.type
_entity.pdbx_description
1 polymer ?
#
loop_
_entity_poly.entity_id
_entity_poly.type
_entity_poly.pdbx_seq_one_letter_code
_entity_poly.pdbx_strand_id
1 'polypeptide(L)'
;MKDPVFCFDRDKTVDVRPPERGRAVPLTWVQYYAHRTDHDVWATGNPRLCGEAGIPSPREARELLVAAGREPVAPYDRMNGGRIDRLRLLDQLYAESYDREARFVVVDDTDVTEYTDGRPWTYYGPTEFVEAVEGGAYPEPDPGAVRGDSYGDPERGDRFRAQLNRFERRLST
;
A
#
# COMPACT_ATOMS: atom_id res chain seq x y z
N MET A 1 -1.87 -13.94 -5.95
CA MET A 1 -1.94 -13.55 -4.54
C MET A 1 -1.86 -14.79 -3.69
N LYS A 2 -0.73 -15.49 -3.86
CA LYS A 2 -0.16 -16.23 -2.75
C LYS A 2 0.44 -15.25 -1.74
N ASP A 3 0.89 -14.10 -2.23
CA ASP A 3 1.56 -13.06 -1.46
C ASP A 3 0.58 -11.96 -1.00
N PRO A 4 0.82 -11.35 0.16
CA PRO A 4 -0.03 -10.29 0.71
C PRO A 4 0.01 -9.01 -0.12
N VAL A 5 -0.97 -8.15 0.11
CA VAL A 5 -1.03 -6.77 -0.39
C VAL A 5 -0.50 -5.86 0.71
N PHE A 6 0.50 -5.03 0.44
CA PHE A 6 1.02 -4.08 1.41
C PHE A 6 0.33 -2.72 1.30
N CYS A 7 -0.06 -2.17 2.44
CA CYS A 7 -0.70 -0.86 2.57
C CYS A 7 0.14 -0.02 3.53
N PHE A 8 0.79 1.03 3.03
CA PHE A 8 1.63 1.90 3.84
C PHE A 8 0.99 3.27 4.02
N ASP A 9 0.84 3.71 5.26
CA ASP A 9 0.85 5.13 5.55
C ASP A 9 2.24 5.74 5.30
N ARG A 10 2.29 7.07 5.19
CA ARG A 10 3.50 7.82 4.91
C ARG A 10 4.02 8.54 6.15
N ASP A 11 3.14 9.27 6.83
CA ASP A 11 3.53 10.27 7.81
C ASP A 11 3.68 9.62 9.18
N LYS A 12 4.88 9.68 9.77
CA LYS A 12 5.26 8.93 10.99
C LYS A 12 5.37 7.42 10.78
N THR A 13 5.33 6.96 9.53
CA THR A 13 5.42 5.53 9.17
C THR A 13 6.70 5.25 8.39
N VAL A 14 6.97 6.04 7.35
CA VAL A 14 8.12 5.88 6.45
C VAL A 14 9.23 6.89 6.79
N ASP A 15 10.50 6.51 6.58
CA ASP A 15 11.68 7.29 6.99
C ASP A 15 11.79 8.71 6.40
N VAL A 16 11.14 9.01 5.26
CA VAL A 16 11.02 10.36 4.71
C VAL A 16 10.18 11.32 5.58
N ARG A 17 9.40 10.77 6.52
CA ARG A 17 8.84 11.50 7.66
C ARG A 17 8.63 10.52 8.82
N PRO A 18 9.68 10.27 9.60
CA PRO A 18 9.69 9.20 10.59
C PRO A 18 8.81 9.54 11.80
N PRO A 19 8.42 8.53 12.61
CA PRO A 19 7.79 8.78 13.90
C PRO A 19 8.77 9.47 14.86
N GLU A 20 8.24 10.16 15.86
CA GLU A 20 9.06 10.83 16.88
C GLU A 20 9.86 9.86 17.75
N ARG A 21 9.38 8.61 17.87
CA ARG A 21 10.00 7.53 18.64
C ARG A 21 9.88 6.22 17.86
N GLY A 22 10.83 5.31 18.09
CA GLY A 22 10.88 4.02 17.41
C GLY A 22 11.56 4.09 16.04
N ARG A 23 11.38 3.04 15.26
CA ARG A 23 11.92 2.89 13.90
C ARG A 23 10.86 3.23 12.86
N ALA A 24 11.31 3.83 11.77
CA ALA A 24 10.52 4.06 10.56
C ALA A 24 10.79 2.95 9.54
N VAL A 25 9.82 2.66 8.68
CA VAL A 25 10.03 1.81 7.51
C VAL A 25 10.88 2.57 6.49
N PRO A 26 12.02 2.04 6.01
CA PRO A 26 12.78 2.71 4.97
C PRO A 26 11.97 2.86 3.69
N LEU A 27 11.99 4.03 3.04
CA LEU A 27 11.30 4.23 1.75
C LEU A 27 11.77 3.19 0.71
N THR A 28 13.05 2.82 0.75
CA THR A 28 13.63 1.81 -0.12
C THR A 28 13.00 0.42 0.05
N TRP A 29 12.45 0.11 1.23
CA TRP A 29 11.74 -1.14 1.48
C TRP A 29 10.38 -1.14 0.79
N VAL A 30 9.63 -0.02 0.89
CA VAL A 30 8.36 0.16 0.18
C VAL A 30 8.57 0.02 -1.33
N GLN A 31 9.62 0.63 -1.86
CA GLN A 31 10.01 0.53 -3.26
C GLN A 31 10.44 -0.88 -3.66
N TYR A 32 11.18 -1.59 -2.81
CA TYR A 32 11.57 -2.97 -3.05
C TYR A 32 10.33 -3.86 -3.22
N TYR A 33 9.38 -3.80 -2.28
CA TYR A 33 8.14 -4.56 -2.39
C TYR A 33 7.36 -4.18 -3.65
N ALA A 34 7.24 -2.90 -3.96
CA ALA A 34 6.47 -2.44 -5.12
C ALA A 34 7.07 -2.81 -6.48
N HIS A 35 8.40 -2.83 -6.60
CA HIS A 35 9.07 -2.87 -7.91
C HIS A 35 9.96 -4.09 -8.14
N ARG A 36 10.31 -4.83 -7.08
CA ARG A 36 11.23 -5.98 -7.14
C ARG A 36 10.58 -7.28 -6.70
N THR A 37 9.30 -7.24 -6.31
CA THR A 37 8.54 -8.41 -5.92
C THR A 37 7.20 -8.43 -6.65
N ASP A 38 6.46 -9.53 -6.54
CA ASP A 38 5.12 -9.66 -7.12
C ASP A 38 4.00 -9.11 -6.20
N HIS A 39 4.36 -8.46 -5.10
CA HIS A 39 3.38 -7.87 -4.18
C HIS A 39 2.73 -6.64 -4.80
N ASP A 40 1.42 -6.49 -4.56
CA ASP A 40 0.79 -5.20 -4.75
C ASP A 40 1.08 -4.31 -3.55
N VAL A 41 1.37 -3.04 -3.81
CA VAL A 41 1.68 -2.07 -2.76
C VAL A 41 0.83 -0.82 -2.97
N TRP A 42 0.27 -0.26 -1.90
CA TRP A 42 -0.61 0.91 -1.92
C TRP A 42 -0.20 1.94 -0.88
N ALA A 43 -0.27 3.23 -1.25
CA ALA A 43 -0.15 4.35 -0.33
C ALA A 43 -1.52 4.66 0.30
N THR A 44 -1.78 4.16 1.51
CA THR A 44 -3.05 4.35 2.23
C THR A 44 -3.06 5.61 3.10
N GLY A 45 -1.95 6.33 3.17
CA GLY A 45 -1.79 7.56 3.94
C GLY A 45 -1.77 8.84 3.13
N ASN A 46 -0.79 9.69 3.43
CA ASN A 46 -0.50 10.90 2.67
C ASN A 46 -0.10 10.56 1.21
N PRO A 47 -0.78 11.13 0.20
CA PRO A 47 -0.57 10.77 -1.21
C PRO A 47 0.82 11.13 -1.75
N ARG A 48 1.64 11.90 -1.02
CA ARG A 48 3.05 12.13 -1.40
C ARG A 48 3.84 10.83 -1.54
N LEU A 49 3.48 9.78 -0.79
CA LEU A 49 4.14 8.47 -0.91
C LEU A 49 3.98 7.88 -2.31
N CYS A 50 2.93 8.22 -3.05
CA CYS A 50 2.74 7.76 -4.42
C CYS A 50 3.89 8.21 -5.33
N GLY A 51 4.30 9.47 -5.20
CA GLY A 51 5.44 10.02 -5.94
C GLY A 51 6.79 9.55 -5.40
N GLU A 52 6.92 9.46 -4.07
CA GLU A 52 8.17 9.04 -3.41
C GLU A 52 8.48 7.56 -3.66
N ALA A 53 7.48 6.68 -3.63
CA ALA A 53 7.63 5.23 -3.79
C ALA A 53 7.23 4.71 -5.18
N GLY A 54 6.53 5.50 -6.00
CA GLY A 54 6.03 5.06 -7.30
C GLY A 54 4.91 4.02 -7.19
N ILE A 55 4.00 4.19 -6.23
CA ILE A 55 2.86 3.29 -5.93
C ILE A 55 1.53 4.02 -6.08
N PRO A 56 0.40 3.32 -6.33
CA PRO A 56 -0.91 3.94 -6.41
C PRO A 56 -1.51 4.19 -5.02
N SER A 57 -2.59 4.97 -4.96
CA SER A 57 -3.38 5.22 -3.76
C SER A 57 -4.80 4.66 -3.88
N PRO A 58 -5.55 4.59 -2.77
CA PRO A 58 -6.97 4.27 -2.78
C PRO A 58 -7.84 5.19 -3.66
N ARG A 59 -7.31 6.35 -4.08
CA ARG A 59 -7.97 7.20 -5.08
C ARG A 59 -8.07 6.47 -6.42
N GLU A 60 -6.97 5.92 -6.91
CA GLU A 60 -6.93 5.16 -8.18
C GLU A 60 -7.82 3.91 -8.09
N ALA A 61 -7.88 3.26 -6.91
CA ALA A 61 -8.81 2.15 -6.68
C ALA A 61 -10.27 2.57 -6.83
N ARG A 62 -10.65 3.70 -6.25
CA ARG A 62 -12.00 4.28 -6.42
C ARG A 62 -12.28 4.63 -7.87
N GLU A 63 -11.33 5.24 -8.58
CA GLU A 63 -11.49 5.60 -10.00
C GLU A 63 -11.72 4.37 -10.88
N LEU A 64 -11.01 3.27 -10.62
CA LEU A 64 -11.23 1.98 -11.30
C LEU A 64 -12.63 1.41 -11.04
N LEU A 65 -13.10 1.44 -9.79
CA LEU A 65 -14.45 0.98 -9.44
C LEU A 65 -15.53 1.80 -10.18
N VAL A 66 -15.41 3.13 -10.17
CA VAL A 66 -16.35 4.02 -10.86
C VAL A 66 -16.33 3.77 -12.37
N ALA A 67 -15.14 3.62 -12.97
CA ALA A 67 -15.00 3.34 -14.40
C ALA A 67 -15.67 2.01 -14.79
N ALA A 68 -15.65 1.02 -13.89
CA ALA A 68 -16.34 -0.26 -14.06
C ALA A 68 -17.84 -0.21 -13.74
N GLY A 69 -18.40 0.96 -13.44
CA GLY A 69 -19.81 1.12 -13.07
C GLY A 69 -20.16 0.53 -11.70
N ARG A 70 -19.17 0.39 -10.80
CA ARG A 70 -19.37 -0.01 -9.41
C ARG A 70 -19.48 1.22 -8.52
N GLU A 71 -20.47 1.22 -7.64
CA GLU A 71 -20.60 2.27 -6.62
C GLU A 71 -19.54 2.05 -5.52
N PRO A 72 -18.63 3.01 -5.28
CA PRO A 72 -17.64 2.87 -4.23
C PRO A 72 -18.27 2.80 -2.83
N VAL A 73 -17.81 1.87 -2.00
CA VAL A 73 -18.33 1.62 -0.65
C VAL A 73 -18.12 2.79 0.31
N ALA A 74 -17.18 3.68 -0.02
CA ALA A 74 -16.85 4.85 0.76
C ALA A 74 -16.36 5.99 -0.16
N PRO A 75 -16.48 7.26 0.27
CA PRO A 75 -15.79 8.36 -0.39
C PRO A 75 -14.28 8.23 -0.22
N TYR A 76 -13.51 8.80 -1.15
CA TYR A 76 -12.08 9.02 -0.92
C TYR A 76 -11.90 10.29 -0.09
N ASP A 77 -11.47 10.14 1.16
CA ASP A 77 -10.98 11.23 2.00
C ASP A 77 -9.51 10.99 2.34
N ARG A 78 -8.67 11.99 2.07
CA ARG A 78 -7.22 11.95 2.34
C ARG A 78 -6.86 12.34 3.78
N MET A 79 -7.81 12.86 4.56
CA MET A 79 -7.59 13.27 5.95
C MET A 79 -7.55 12.06 6.88
N ASN A 80 -7.12 12.28 8.13
CA ASN A 80 -6.97 11.23 9.14
C ASN A 80 -8.27 10.45 9.40
N GLY A 81 -9.43 11.11 9.33
CA GLY A 81 -10.73 10.46 9.50
C GLY A 81 -11.07 9.44 8.41
N GLY A 82 -10.47 9.56 7.22
CA GLY A 82 -10.72 8.68 6.09
C GLY A 82 -9.84 7.41 6.03
N ARG A 83 -9.02 7.11 7.04
CA ARG A 83 -8.09 5.95 7.01
C ARG A 83 -8.80 4.63 6.73
N ILE A 84 -9.84 4.33 7.51
CA ILE A 84 -10.63 3.10 7.35
C ILE A 84 -11.36 3.08 5.99
N ASP A 85 -11.91 4.21 5.56
CA ASP A 85 -12.61 4.31 4.26
C ASP A 85 -11.68 4.04 3.08
N ARG A 86 -10.43 4.49 3.17
CA ARG A 86 -9.39 4.17 2.19
C ARG A 86 -9.06 2.68 2.15
N LEU A 87 -9.05 1.99 3.29
CA LEU A 87 -8.89 0.53 3.34
C LEU A 87 -10.12 -0.20 2.78
N ARG A 88 -11.33 0.29 3.05
CA ARG A 88 -12.58 -0.25 2.49
C ARG A 88 -12.61 -0.17 0.96
N LEU A 89 -12.10 0.91 0.38
CA LEU A 89 -11.98 1.05 -1.07
C LEU A 89 -11.05 -0.01 -1.68
N LEU A 90 -9.92 -0.31 -1.02
CA LEU A 90 -9.03 -1.37 -1.47
C LEU A 90 -9.70 -2.74 -1.32
N ASP A 91 -10.29 -3.03 -0.16
CA ASP A 91 -11.02 -4.28 0.08
C ASP A 91 -12.07 -4.55 -1.01
N GLN A 92 -12.89 -3.55 -1.33
CA GLN A 92 -13.87 -3.62 -2.41
C GLN A 92 -13.20 -3.87 -3.77
N LEU A 93 -12.15 -3.14 -4.12
CA LEU A 93 -11.46 -3.33 -5.39
C LEU A 93 -10.99 -4.77 -5.57
N TYR A 94 -10.40 -5.37 -4.53
CA TYR A 94 -9.95 -6.75 -4.58
C TYR A 94 -11.10 -7.75 -4.63
N ALA A 95 -12.16 -7.54 -3.84
CA ALA A 95 -13.35 -8.40 -3.85
C ALA A 95 -14.06 -8.41 -5.21
N GLU A 96 -14.16 -7.26 -5.88
CA GLU A 96 -14.76 -7.13 -7.21
C GLU A 96 -13.87 -7.66 -8.34
N SER A 97 -12.55 -7.77 -8.10
CA SER A 97 -11.58 -8.13 -9.14
C SER A 97 -11.08 -9.58 -9.04
N TYR A 98 -11.32 -10.27 -7.92
CA TYR A 98 -10.78 -11.60 -7.68
C TYR A 98 -11.77 -12.48 -6.90
N ASP A 99 -11.89 -13.74 -7.31
CA ASP A 99 -12.74 -14.74 -6.63
C ASP A 99 -12.19 -15.23 -5.27
N ARG A 100 -11.06 -14.69 -4.82
CA ARG A 100 -10.44 -15.07 -3.56
C ARG A 100 -10.22 -13.86 -2.68
N GLU A 101 -10.29 -14.11 -1.39
CA GLU A 101 -10.00 -13.11 -0.37
C GLU A 101 -8.54 -12.65 -0.45
N ALA A 102 -8.33 -11.34 -0.49
CA ALA A 102 -7.02 -10.73 -0.43
C ALA A 102 -6.55 -10.67 1.02
N ARG A 103 -5.26 -10.98 1.24
CA ARG A 103 -4.61 -10.80 2.54
C ARG A 103 -3.88 -9.49 2.54
N PHE A 104 -4.18 -8.61 3.48
CA PHE A 104 -3.55 -7.30 3.55
C PHE A 104 -2.58 -7.21 4.74
N VAL A 105 -1.47 -6.52 4.53
CA VAL A 105 -0.57 -6.10 5.59
C VAL A 105 -0.62 -4.57 5.63
N VAL A 106 -1.21 -4.03 6.69
CA VAL A 106 -1.40 -2.59 6.88
C VAL A 106 -0.35 -2.07 7.85
N VAL A 107 0.44 -1.11 7.41
CA VAL A 107 1.48 -0.47 8.21
C VAL A 107 1.12 1.00 8.34
N ASP A 108 0.70 1.41 9.54
CA ASP A 108 0.19 2.75 9.81
C ASP A 108 0.67 3.22 11.20
N ASP A 109 0.82 4.52 11.38
CA ASP A 109 1.15 5.12 12.67
C ASP A 109 -0.06 5.15 13.61
N THR A 110 -1.25 5.07 13.02
CA THR A 110 -2.53 5.10 13.70
C THR A 110 -3.13 3.71 13.72
N ASP A 111 -3.56 3.29 14.90
CA ASP A 111 -4.24 2.02 15.10
C ASP A 111 -5.53 1.95 14.27
N VAL A 112 -5.59 0.96 13.37
CA VAL A 112 -6.75 0.65 12.53
C VAL A 112 -7.27 -0.78 12.77
N THR A 113 -6.89 -1.39 13.90
CA THR A 113 -7.28 -2.76 14.26
C THR A 113 -8.79 -2.95 14.32
N GLU A 114 -9.56 -1.92 14.68
CA GLU A 114 -11.03 -1.95 14.61
C GLU A 114 -11.55 -2.38 13.22
N TYR A 115 -10.83 -2.04 12.16
CA TYR A 115 -11.17 -2.47 10.81
C TYR A 115 -10.49 -3.78 10.38
N THR A 116 -9.25 -4.02 10.80
CA THR A 116 -8.46 -5.17 10.33
C THR A 116 -8.74 -6.46 11.11
N ASP A 117 -9.13 -6.37 12.37
CA ASP A 117 -9.37 -7.55 13.22
C ASP A 117 -10.57 -8.36 12.74
N GLY A 118 -10.44 -9.69 12.80
CA GLY A 118 -11.45 -10.62 12.28
C GLY A 118 -11.47 -10.78 10.76
N ARG A 119 -10.56 -10.10 10.04
CA ARG A 119 -10.30 -10.27 8.60
C ARG A 119 -8.95 -10.98 8.39
N PRO A 120 -8.64 -11.50 7.20
CA PRO A 120 -7.30 -12.05 6.91
C PRO A 120 -6.25 -10.94 6.69
N TRP A 121 -6.25 -9.96 7.57
CA TRP A 121 -5.43 -8.76 7.52
C TRP A 121 -4.45 -8.79 8.69
N THR A 122 -3.31 -8.14 8.54
CA THR A 122 -2.32 -7.99 9.61
C THR A 122 -1.98 -6.52 9.73
N TYR A 123 -2.20 -5.94 10.91
CA TYR A 123 -1.79 -4.58 11.22
C TYR A 123 -0.42 -4.57 11.91
N TYR A 124 0.40 -3.60 11.57
CA TYR A 124 1.64 -3.28 12.27
C TYR A 124 1.76 -1.76 12.47
N GLY A 125 2.27 -1.36 13.64
CA GLY A 125 2.98 -0.09 13.75
C GLY A 125 4.30 -0.13 12.96
N PRO A 126 4.91 1.02 12.62
CA PRO A 126 6.11 1.05 11.77
C PRO A 126 7.30 0.30 12.37
N THR A 127 7.51 0.39 13.69
CA THR A 127 8.58 -0.35 14.37
C THR A 127 8.35 -1.86 14.35
N GLU A 128 7.11 -2.28 14.60
CA GLU A 128 6.72 -3.69 14.62
C GLU A 128 6.84 -4.31 13.23
N PHE A 129 6.53 -3.55 12.17
CA PHE A 129 6.74 -4.02 10.80
C PHE A 129 8.22 -4.24 10.49
N VAL A 130 9.10 -3.30 10.89
CA VAL A 130 10.55 -3.46 10.71
C VAL A 130 11.05 -4.72 11.45
N GLU A 131 10.63 -4.91 12.69
CA GLU A 131 10.89 -6.12 13.48
C GLU A 131 10.41 -7.39 12.76
N ALA A 132 9.22 -7.36 12.17
CA ALA A 132 8.65 -8.51 11.46
C ALA A 132 9.47 -8.88 10.22
N VAL A 133 9.93 -7.90 9.45
CA VAL A 133 10.79 -8.13 8.27
C VAL A 133 12.14 -8.70 8.70
N GLU A 134 12.79 -8.10 9.70
CA GLU A 134 14.07 -8.59 10.25
C GLU A 134 13.93 -9.99 10.87
N GLY A 135 12.75 -10.31 11.42
CA GLY A 135 12.40 -11.62 11.92
C GLY A 135 12.05 -12.66 10.84
N GLY A 136 12.06 -12.27 9.55
CA GLY A 136 11.81 -13.15 8.42
C GLY A 136 10.34 -13.41 8.10
N ALA A 137 9.41 -12.61 8.64
CA ALA A 137 7.99 -12.73 8.31
C ALA A 137 7.69 -12.33 6.85
N TYR A 138 8.52 -11.44 6.29
CA TYR A 138 8.45 -10.96 4.91
C TYR A 138 9.84 -10.95 4.27
N PRO A 139 9.95 -10.94 2.92
CA PRO A 139 11.24 -10.89 2.24
C PRO A 139 12.08 -9.69 2.65
N GLU A 140 13.28 -9.93 3.16
CA GLU A 140 14.23 -8.86 3.51
C GLU A 140 14.64 -8.06 2.26
N PRO A 141 14.54 -6.72 2.29
CA PRO A 141 14.92 -5.88 1.14
C PRO A 141 16.42 -5.90 0.87
N ASP A 142 16.81 -6.01 -0.41
CA ASP A 142 18.22 -6.09 -0.82
C ASP A 142 19.00 -4.79 -0.51
N PRO A 143 20.07 -4.84 0.32
CA PRO A 143 20.90 -3.67 0.64
C PRO A 143 21.66 -3.11 -0.58
N GLY A 144 21.81 -3.88 -1.66
CA GLY A 144 22.46 -3.49 -2.92
C GLY A 144 21.68 -2.47 -3.75
N ALA A 145 20.45 -2.09 -3.36
CA ALA A 145 19.68 -1.03 -4.00
C ALA A 145 20.28 0.39 -3.76
N VAL A 146 21.31 0.50 -2.92
CA VAL A 146 21.98 1.77 -2.59
C VAL A 146 23.27 1.93 -3.39
N ARG A 147 23.16 2.39 -4.64
CA ARG A 147 24.14 3.25 -5.33
C ARG A 147 23.62 3.64 -6.71
N GLY A 148 23.19 4.89 -6.84
CA GLY A 148 23.32 5.60 -8.11
C GLY A 148 22.07 6.12 -8.80
N ASP A 149 20.87 6.00 -8.22
CA ASP A 149 19.74 6.84 -8.64
C ASP A 149 18.96 7.21 -7.39
N SER A 150 18.81 8.52 -7.12
CA SER A 150 17.72 9.00 -6.27
C SER A 150 16.43 8.46 -6.87
N TYR A 151 15.81 7.47 -6.24
CA TYR A 151 14.46 7.05 -6.59
C TYR A 151 13.54 8.25 -6.34
N GLY A 152 13.25 8.98 -7.41
CA GLY A 152 12.68 10.31 -7.32
C GLY A 152 12.73 11.07 -8.64
N ASP A 153 12.60 10.36 -9.76
CA ASP A 153 12.09 10.99 -10.97
C ASP A 153 10.58 10.71 -11.08
N PRO A 154 9.72 11.60 -10.53
CA PRO A 154 8.27 11.49 -10.65
C PRO A 154 7.76 11.63 -12.10
N GLU A 155 8.62 11.92 -13.09
CA GLU A 155 8.22 11.95 -14.51
C GLU A 155 7.99 10.56 -15.12
N ARG A 156 8.22 9.46 -14.39
CA ARG A 156 7.81 8.10 -14.82
C ARG A 156 6.48 7.67 -14.22
N GLY A 157 5.39 8.28 -14.66
CA GLY A 157 4.00 7.92 -14.35
C GLY A 157 3.55 6.50 -14.76
N ASP A 158 4.48 5.57 -15.02
CA ASP A 158 4.20 4.22 -15.53
C ASP A 158 4.53 3.08 -14.53
N ARG A 159 5.19 3.34 -13.39
CA ARG A 159 5.71 2.25 -12.54
C ARG A 159 4.62 1.39 -11.87
N PHE A 160 3.55 2.00 -11.36
CA PHE A 160 2.40 1.27 -10.81
C PHE A 160 1.31 0.96 -11.83
N ARG A 161 1.49 1.36 -13.09
CA ARG A 161 0.49 1.20 -14.15
C ARG A 161 0.23 -0.27 -14.46
N ALA A 162 1.25 -1.12 -14.35
CA ALA A 162 1.09 -2.57 -14.49
C ALA A 162 0.10 -3.14 -13.46
N GLN A 163 0.19 -2.69 -12.20
CA GLN A 163 -0.75 -3.05 -11.13
C GLN A 163 -2.17 -2.59 -11.47
N LEU A 164 -2.36 -1.31 -11.83
CA LEU A 164 -3.69 -0.75 -12.15
C LEU A 164 -4.33 -1.38 -13.40
N ASN A 165 -3.58 -1.52 -14.50
CA ASN A 165 -4.07 -2.14 -15.74
C ASN A 165 -4.58 -3.57 -15.50
N ARG A 166 -4.01 -4.27 -14.50
CA ARG A 166 -4.43 -5.62 -14.15
C ARG A 166 -5.79 -5.64 -13.47
N PHE A 167 -6.14 -4.62 -12.68
CA PHE A 167 -7.49 -4.44 -12.14
C PHE A 167 -8.48 -4.01 -13.22
N GLU A 168 -8.11 -3.02 -14.03
CA GLU A 168 -8.93 -2.54 -15.15
C GLU A 168 -9.37 -3.70 -16.06
N ARG A 169 -8.43 -4.57 -16.45
CA ARG A 169 -8.75 -5.77 -17.25
C ARG A 169 -9.75 -6.70 -16.55
N ARG A 170 -9.61 -6.92 -15.25
CA ARG A 170 -10.48 -7.86 -14.52
C ARG A 170 -11.88 -7.31 -14.30
N LEU A 171 -12.00 -6.03 -13.97
CA LEU A 171 -13.28 -5.38 -13.78
C LEU A 171 -14.07 -5.22 -15.09
N SER A 172 -13.39 -5.26 -16.24
CA SER A 172 -14.01 -5.15 -17.56
C SER A 172 -14.50 -6.49 -18.13
N THR A 173 -14.31 -7.61 -17.42
CA THR A 173 -14.71 -8.96 -17.87
C THR A 173 -16.01 -9.38 -17.21
#